data_AF-A0A364KNT7-F1
#
_entry.id   AF-A0A364KNT7-F1
#
_cell.length_a   1.000
_cell.length_b   1.000
_cell.length_c   1.000
_cell.angle_alpha   90.00
_cell.angle_beta   90.00
_cell.angle_gamma   90.00
#
_symmetry.space_group_name_H-M   'P 1'
#
loop_
_entity.id
_entity.type
_entity.pdbx_description
1 polymer ?
#
loop_
_entity_poly.entity_id
_entity_poly.type
_entity_poly.pdbx_seq_one_letter_code
_entity_poly.pdbx_strand_id
1 'polypeptide(L)'
;MILDQDGHLVWFKPMGETYNMNVQTYKGQDYLTFWSGDDSIVGHGEGTYYMLNKTYQTQYQFSGANGLRGDLHEFHITLNDTAVYTVYDKVPADLTSVGGSQQGWLWDGTFQELDVETGELLFQWRASEHFGFEEAYRTREGHGNSYEDPWDFFHINSIDKDEKGNFLISSRYYHSLTYIDGRTGDIIWKLGGKDNRFEDLSNGAATNISWQHHARFREGGKSITIFDNSSRGQGAPIHTSRGLWIDVDQVNMTAKVRQQFWNPTPISSQSQGSVQVLENGNVVVGYGYNGAWTEFNQKGEPVCEVHMGPEKWFGQGQIESYRVYKHRWVGKPTSIPVWLVPDPKQGIGYVSWNGATEVKTWMVEGSYAKDPEHTTGAFGFVAALAKTGFETAISIPENNTYPQLRVVGLNEKGRRLGASQFVLVNPDFDSNLYETSGKTEVPGFVFFLIGFFTCAMFMICGWAPNLIRFQRQKWESLNPKKNRWWNKLRFGPFKQSKKDLDDVEDTLSERDELLVAHADDFELPKMEDDEAEEQIHVPNTIERGHTLLGNTYLVE
;
A
#
# COMPACT_ATOMS: atom_id res chain seq x y z
N MET A 1 1.70 -2.96 -4.68
CA MET A 1 0.57 -3.90 -4.86
C MET A 1 -0.66 -3.38 -4.12
N ILE A 2 -1.88 -3.71 -4.55
CA ILE A 2 -3.13 -3.36 -3.84
C ILE A 2 -3.77 -4.62 -3.28
N LEU A 3 -4.16 -4.59 -2.01
CA LEU A 3 -4.91 -5.63 -1.32
C LEU A 3 -6.32 -5.13 -0.96
N ASP A 4 -7.29 -6.03 -0.83
CA ASP A 4 -8.58 -5.73 -0.21
C ASP A 4 -8.53 -5.90 1.32
N GLN A 5 -9.66 -5.66 1.99
CA GLN A 5 -9.78 -5.69 3.46
C GLN A 5 -9.56 -7.08 4.05
N ASP A 6 -9.78 -8.13 3.25
CA ASP A 6 -9.60 -9.52 3.66
C ASP A 6 -8.18 -10.02 3.31
N GLY A 7 -7.33 -9.14 2.77
CA GLY A 7 -5.95 -9.44 2.39
C GLY A 7 -5.81 -10.08 1.01
N HIS A 8 -6.87 -10.17 0.20
CA HIS A 8 -6.76 -10.71 -1.15
C HIS A 8 -6.07 -9.71 -2.07
N LEU A 9 -5.28 -10.22 -3.02
CA LEU A 9 -4.72 -9.41 -4.09
C LEU A 9 -5.85 -8.77 -4.92
N VAL A 10 -5.72 -7.47 -5.20
CA VAL A 10 -6.61 -6.74 -6.11
C VAL A 10 -5.85 -6.36 -7.38
N TRP A 11 -4.63 -5.85 -7.21
CA TRP A 11 -3.80 -5.44 -8.33
C TRP A 11 -2.32 -5.61 -8.01
N PHE A 12 -1.60 -6.21 -8.97
CA PHE A 12 -0.16 -6.31 -8.96
C PHE A 12 0.41 -5.96 -10.33
N LYS A 13 1.54 -5.27 -10.34
CA LYS A 13 2.35 -5.04 -11.53
C LYS A 13 3.82 -4.99 -11.10
N PRO A 14 4.69 -5.87 -11.62
CA PRO A 14 6.11 -5.77 -11.36
C PRO A 14 6.66 -4.51 -12.04
N MET A 15 7.32 -3.64 -11.28
CA MET A 15 7.90 -2.37 -11.76
C MET A 15 9.29 -2.11 -11.17
N GLY A 16 10.04 -3.17 -10.82
CA GLY A 16 11.27 -3.04 -10.04
C GLY A 16 10.97 -2.62 -8.61
N GLU A 17 11.90 -1.89 -7.99
CA GLU A 17 11.70 -1.33 -6.66
C GLU A 17 10.69 -0.17 -6.70
N THR A 18 9.74 -0.22 -5.78
CA THR A 18 8.65 0.75 -5.71
C THR A 18 8.35 1.12 -4.27
N TYR A 19 8.18 2.42 -4.02
CA TYR A 19 7.96 2.97 -2.69
C TYR A 19 6.76 3.90 -2.67
N ASN A 20 6.14 4.03 -1.49
CA ASN A 20 5.07 5.00 -1.24
C ASN A 20 3.85 4.91 -2.18
N MET A 21 3.40 3.69 -2.51
CA MET A 21 2.20 3.53 -3.32
C MET A 21 0.95 4.05 -2.58
N ASN A 22 0.28 5.04 -3.16
CA ASN A 22 -0.85 5.74 -2.56
C ASN A 22 -1.94 6.07 -3.60
N VAL A 23 -3.14 6.45 -3.14
CA VAL A 23 -4.16 7.11 -3.97
C VAL A 23 -4.17 8.59 -3.62
N GLN A 24 -3.92 9.45 -4.61
CA GLN A 24 -3.93 10.90 -4.44
C GLN A 24 -4.83 11.55 -5.50
N THR A 25 -5.53 12.61 -5.10
CA THR A 25 -6.41 13.36 -5.98
C THR A 25 -5.63 14.50 -6.63
N TYR A 26 -5.72 14.62 -7.96
CA TYR A 26 -5.15 15.69 -8.76
C TYR A 26 -6.21 16.20 -9.74
N LYS A 27 -6.51 17.51 -9.71
CA LYS A 27 -7.56 18.15 -10.53
C LYS A 27 -8.91 17.42 -10.47
N GLY A 28 -9.26 16.94 -9.27
CA GLY A 28 -10.51 16.22 -9.00
C GLY A 28 -10.58 14.78 -9.55
N GLN A 29 -9.45 14.20 -9.97
CA GLN A 29 -9.35 12.80 -10.37
C GLN A 29 -8.37 12.04 -9.47
N ASP A 30 -8.70 10.80 -9.13
CA ASP A 30 -7.81 9.95 -8.32
C ASP A 30 -6.78 9.23 -9.19
N TYR A 31 -5.54 9.25 -8.72
CA TYR A 31 -4.40 8.56 -9.34
C TYR A 31 -3.74 7.63 -8.33
N LEU A 32 -3.27 6.48 -8.81
CA LEU A 32 -2.29 5.68 -8.08
C LEU A 32 -0.92 6.34 -8.26
N THR A 33 -0.32 6.75 -7.16
CA THR A 33 0.98 7.43 -7.14
C THR A 33 2.03 6.56 -6.48
N PHE A 34 3.25 6.53 -6.99
CA PHE A 34 4.38 5.86 -6.35
C PHE A 34 5.71 6.37 -6.90
N TRP A 35 6.78 6.11 -6.18
CA TRP A 35 8.15 6.25 -6.65
C TRP A 35 8.67 4.91 -7.18
N SER A 36 9.53 4.93 -8.19
CA SER A 36 10.30 3.77 -8.64
C SER A 36 11.68 4.19 -9.16
N GLY A 37 12.71 3.43 -8.83
CA GLY A 37 14.10 3.75 -9.14
C GLY A 37 15.10 2.82 -8.45
N ASP A 38 16.33 3.31 -8.30
CA ASP A 38 17.41 2.64 -7.57
C ASP A 38 17.39 3.06 -6.10
N ASP A 39 17.32 2.08 -5.20
CA ASP A 39 17.31 2.24 -3.74
C ASP A 39 18.58 1.68 -3.06
N SER A 40 19.58 1.26 -3.85
CA SER A 40 20.89 0.81 -3.34
C SER A 40 21.72 1.94 -2.72
N ILE A 41 21.21 3.17 -2.82
CA ILE A 41 21.79 4.44 -2.42
C ILE A 41 21.54 4.64 -0.93
N VAL A 42 22.27 3.90 -0.08
CA VAL A 42 22.26 3.88 1.41
C VAL A 42 21.16 4.73 2.07
N GLY A 43 19.92 4.26 2.04
CA GLY A 43 18.79 4.89 2.73
C GLY A 43 18.08 6.02 1.97
N HIS A 44 18.39 6.24 0.69
CA HIS A 44 17.83 7.25 -0.22
C HIS A 44 17.54 6.59 -1.57
N GLY A 45 16.81 7.29 -2.43
CA GLY A 45 16.48 6.81 -3.77
C GLY A 45 16.96 7.73 -4.88
N GLU A 46 17.32 7.15 -6.01
CA GLU A 46 17.41 7.87 -7.29
C GLU A 46 16.38 7.30 -8.27
N GLY A 47 15.28 8.02 -8.45
CA GLY A 47 14.17 7.49 -9.23
C GLY A 47 13.23 8.52 -9.81
N THR A 48 12.02 8.04 -10.10
CA THR A 48 10.98 8.75 -10.84
C THR A 48 9.64 8.53 -10.17
N TYR A 49 8.81 9.56 -10.13
CA TYR A 49 7.44 9.52 -9.64
C TYR A 49 6.49 9.18 -10.78
N TYR A 50 5.50 8.34 -10.49
CA TYR A 50 4.50 7.89 -11.44
C TYR A 50 3.10 8.20 -10.92
N MET A 51 2.21 8.64 -11.82
CA MET A 51 0.79 8.78 -11.57
C MET A 51 0.00 7.94 -12.58
N LEU A 52 -0.64 6.88 -12.12
CA LEU A 52 -1.43 5.97 -12.94
C LEU A 52 -2.91 6.31 -12.77
N ASN A 53 -3.62 6.39 -13.89
CA ASN A 53 -5.06 6.60 -13.87
C ASN A 53 -5.81 5.31 -13.45
N LYS A 54 -7.15 5.38 -13.38
CA LYS A 54 -8.03 4.24 -13.07
C LYS A 54 -7.89 3.03 -14.00
N THR A 55 -7.31 3.19 -15.18
CA THR A 55 -7.05 2.09 -16.12
C THR A 55 -5.62 1.54 -15.99
N TYR A 56 -4.89 1.94 -14.95
CA TYR A 56 -3.51 1.57 -14.64
C TYR A 56 -2.49 1.99 -15.70
N GLN A 57 -2.83 2.99 -16.52
CA GLN A 57 -1.93 3.61 -17.49
C GLN A 57 -1.26 4.82 -16.85
N THR A 58 0.04 4.97 -17.07
CA THR A 58 0.80 6.14 -16.65
C THR A 58 0.25 7.38 -17.35
N GLN A 59 -0.23 8.34 -16.58
CA GLN A 59 -0.70 9.63 -17.07
C GLN A 59 0.36 10.71 -16.90
N TYR A 60 1.06 10.70 -15.77
CA TYR A 60 2.17 11.61 -15.48
C TYR A 60 3.37 10.84 -14.96
N GLN A 61 4.55 11.34 -15.32
CA GLN A 61 5.84 10.78 -14.94
C GLN A 61 6.86 11.92 -14.90
N PHE A 62 7.56 12.07 -13.77
CA PHE A 62 8.59 13.11 -13.60
C PHE A 62 9.60 12.69 -12.53
N SER A 63 10.79 13.29 -12.58
CA SER A 63 11.86 13.13 -11.59
C SER A 63 12.14 14.48 -10.92
N GLY A 64 13.27 14.61 -10.24
CA GLY A 64 13.72 15.89 -9.69
C GLY A 64 14.00 16.93 -10.78
N ALA A 65 13.77 18.20 -10.45
CA ALA A 65 14.18 19.32 -11.28
C ALA A 65 15.68 19.61 -11.14
N ASN A 66 16.22 20.48 -11.99
CA ASN A 66 17.63 20.89 -11.99
C ASN A 66 18.62 19.72 -12.21
N GLY A 67 18.19 18.66 -12.89
CA GLY A 67 19.01 17.47 -13.15
C GLY A 67 19.13 16.51 -11.97
N LEU A 68 18.44 16.77 -10.87
CA LEU A 68 18.38 15.88 -9.71
C LEU A 68 17.43 14.72 -9.95
N ARG A 69 17.62 13.64 -9.19
CA ARG A 69 16.73 12.48 -9.19
C ARG A 69 15.74 12.58 -8.04
N GLY A 70 14.53 12.07 -8.27
CA GLY A 70 13.50 11.99 -7.24
C GLY A 70 13.93 10.99 -6.17
N ASP A 71 13.82 11.38 -4.90
CA ASP A 71 14.08 10.50 -3.77
C ASP A 71 12.83 9.70 -3.36
N LEU A 72 13.07 8.55 -2.73
CA LEU A 72 12.05 7.56 -2.41
C LEU A 72 11.11 7.98 -1.27
N HIS A 73 11.48 8.95 -0.42
CA HIS A 73 10.81 9.16 0.87
C HIS A 73 9.44 9.83 0.77
N GLU A 74 9.29 10.81 -0.12
CA GLU A 74 8.04 11.57 -0.24
C GLU A 74 7.63 11.84 -1.67
N PHE A 75 6.34 11.66 -1.93
CA PHE A 75 5.65 12.17 -3.09
C PHE A 75 4.20 12.48 -2.72
N HIS A 76 3.87 13.77 -2.69
CA HIS A 76 2.56 14.25 -2.28
C HIS A 76 1.97 15.27 -3.27
N ILE A 77 0.70 15.10 -3.64
CA ILE A 77 -0.06 16.11 -4.39
C ILE A 77 -0.68 17.09 -3.40
N THR A 78 -0.37 18.37 -3.55
CA THR A 78 -0.83 19.44 -2.66
C THR A 78 -2.28 19.84 -2.96
N LEU A 79 -2.88 20.62 -2.06
CA LEU A 79 -4.21 21.22 -2.24
C LEU A 79 -4.30 22.15 -3.47
N ASN A 80 -3.17 22.60 -4.00
CA ASN A 80 -3.08 23.51 -5.14
C ASN A 80 -2.84 22.77 -6.47
N ASP A 81 -3.01 21.44 -6.49
CA ASP A 81 -2.72 20.60 -7.66
C ASP A 81 -1.27 20.76 -8.16
N THR A 82 -0.31 20.78 -7.21
CA THR A 82 1.14 20.69 -7.49
C THR A 82 1.70 19.43 -6.85
N ALA A 83 2.90 19.00 -7.25
CA ALA A 83 3.60 17.88 -6.61
C ALA A 83 4.71 18.40 -5.70
N VAL A 84 4.78 17.88 -4.48
CA VAL A 84 5.94 18.04 -3.59
C VAL A 84 6.60 16.69 -3.35
N TYR A 85 7.93 16.69 -3.32
CA TYR A 85 8.71 15.47 -3.17
C TYR A 85 10.12 15.77 -2.65
N THR A 86 10.73 14.77 -2.05
CA THR A 86 12.12 14.84 -1.57
C THR A 86 13.10 14.65 -2.73
N VAL A 87 14.25 15.29 -2.64
CA VAL A 87 15.42 15.03 -3.49
C VAL A 87 16.67 15.15 -2.62
N TYR A 88 17.76 14.52 -3.04
CA TYR A 88 19.06 14.68 -2.39
C TYR A 88 20.08 15.18 -3.41
N ASP A 89 20.94 16.09 -2.94
CA ASP A 89 22.03 16.64 -3.72
C ASP A 89 23.34 16.45 -2.95
N LYS A 90 24.43 16.21 -3.69
CA LYS A 90 25.77 16.07 -3.13
C LYS A 90 26.46 17.42 -3.18
N VAL A 91 26.63 18.05 -2.01
CA VAL A 91 27.20 19.40 -1.93
C VAL A 91 28.44 19.44 -1.04
N PRO A 92 29.45 20.27 -1.37
CA PRO A 92 30.58 20.51 -0.48
C PRO A 92 30.14 21.32 0.76
N ALA A 93 30.71 21.02 1.91
CA ALA A 93 30.42 21.71 3.17
C ALA A 93 31.64 21.74 4.11
N ASP A 94 31.71 22.78 4.95
CA ASP A 94 32.67 22.84 6.06
C ASP A 94 32.11 22.06 7.26
N LEU A 95 32.67 20.87 7.52
CA LEU A 95 32.21 19.98 8.59
C LEU A 95 33.05 20.12 9.88
N THR A 96 33.89 21.17 9.99
CA THR A 96 34.77 21.34 11.15
C THR A 96 34.01 21.47 12.47
N SER A 97 32.79 22.04 12.47
CA SER A 97 31.93 22.16 13.65
C SER A 97 31.54 20.83 14.29
N VAL A 98 31.59 19.74 13.51
CA VAL A 98 31.24 18.37 13.93
C VAL A 98 32.43 17.41 13.81
N GLY A 99 33.65 17.95 13.84
CA GLY A 99 34.89 17.16 13.82
C GLY A 99 35.22 16.51 12.47
N GLY A 100 34.64 17.01 11.38
CA GLY A 100 34.91 16.58 10.02
C GLY A 100 35.93 17.46 9.28
N SER A 101 36.06 17.19 7.97
CA SER A 101 36.91 17.98 7.06
C SER A 101 36.32 19.37 6.80
N GLN A 102 37.18 20.38 6.64
CA GLN A 102 36.79 21.70 6.13
C GLN A 102 36.31 21.64 4.67
N GLN A 103 36.76 20.63 3.92
CA GLN A 103 36.30 20.32 2.56
C GLN A 103 35.55 18.98 2.59
N GLY A 104 34.49 18.92 3.40
CA GLY A 104 33.63 17.75 3.50
C GLY A 104 32.53 17.74 2.44
N TRP A 105 31.71 16.69 2.48
CA TRP A 105 30.59 16.49 1.55
C TRP A 105 29.33 16.06 2.30
N LEU A 106 28.19 16.56 1.84
CA LEU A 106 26.87 16.26 2.39
C LEU A 106 25.98 15.57 1.36
N TRP A 107 25.06 14.76 1.86
CA TRP A 107 23.77 14.56 1.24
C TRP A 107 22.81 15.58 1.81
N ASP A 108 22.52 16.61 1.03
CA ASP A 108 21.67 17.69 1.48
C ASP A 108 20.20 17.33 1.35
N GLY A 109 19.50 17.33 2.48
CA GLY A 109 18.07 17.09 2.54
C GLY A 109 17.33 18.23 1.86
N THR A 110 16.79 17.95 0.67
CA THR A 110 16.14 18.95 -0.18
C THR A 110 14.71 18.51 -0.47
N PHE A 111 13.82 19.48 -0.69
CA PHE A 111 12.56 19.20 -1.35
C PHE A 111 12.25 20.22 -2.44
N GLN A 112 11.40 19.79 -3.36
CA GLN A 112 10.94 20.60 -4.48
C GLN A 112 9.41 20.59 -4.53
N GLU A 113 8.84 21.68 -5.04
CA GLU A 113 7.48 21.75 -5.53
C GLU A 113 7.48 21.97 -7.05
N LEU A 114 6.67 21.22 -7.77
CA LEU A 114 6.63 21.18 -9.23
C LEU A 114 5.20 21.24 -9.76
N ASP A 115 5.03 21.90 -10.89
CA ASP A 115 3.81 21.82 -11.69
C ASP A 115 3.77 20.48 -12.45
N VAL A 116 2.77 19.65 -12.15
CA VAL A 116 2.67 18.27 -12.64
C VAL A 116 2.54 18.16 -14.17
N GLU A 117 1.93 19.16 -14.82
CA GLU A 117 1.69 19.12 -16.26
C GLU A 117 2.89 19.58 -17.08
N THR A 118 3.56 20.62 -16.60
CA THR A 118 4.67 21.28 -17.33
C THR A 118 6.04 20.79 -16.90
N GLY A 119 6.17 20.25 -15.69
CA GLY A 119 7.46 19.94 -15.08
C GLY A 119 8.21 21.17 -14.57
N GLU A 120 7.55 22.33 -14.50
CA GLU A 120 8.18 23.57 -14.02
C GLU A 120 8.43 23.49 -12.51
N LEU A 121 9.66 23.81 -12.09
CA LEU A 121 10.01 23.95 -10.68
C LEU A 121 9.41 25.24 -10.12
N LEU A 122 8.56 25.11 -9.12
CA LEU A 122 7.87 26.24 -8.46
C LEU A 122 8.59 26.69 -7.19
N PHE A 123 9.17 25.75 -6.45
CA PHE A 123 9.88 26.03 -5.20
C PHE A 123 10.95 24.96 -4.91
N GLN A 124 12.05 25.35 -4.29
CA GLN A 124 13.08 24.43 -3.79
C GLN A 124 13.62 24.96 -2.46
N TRP A 125 13.85 24.04 -1.53
CA TRP A 125 14.40 24.36 -0.20
C TRP A 125 15.47 23.33 0.19
N ARG A 126 16.55 23.80 0.81
CA ARG A 126 17.73 23.00 1.18
C ARG A 126 18.01 23.08 2.67
N ALA A 127 18.18 21.94 3.33
CA ALA A 127 18.42 21.92 4.78
C ALA A 127 19.72 22.64 5.18
N SER A 128 20.79 22.51 4.39
CA SER A 128 22.11 23.09 4.70
C SER A 128 22.12 24.62 4.76
N GLU A 129 21.14 25.28 4.14
CA GLU A 129 20.99 26.74 4.16
C GLU A 129 20.32 27.25 5.45
N HIS A 130 19.72 26.36 6.25
CA HIS A 130 18.88 26.74 7.39
C HIS A 130 19.20 26.03 8.72
N PHE A 131 19.97 24.93 8.71
CA PHE A 131 20.26 24.13 9.90
C PHE A 131 21.75 24.02 10.22
N GLY A 132 22.11 24.25 11.49
CA GLY A 132 23.47 24.01 11.99
C GLY A 132 23.73 22.53 12.26
N PHE A 133 24.91 22.03 11.88
CA PHE A 133 25.24 20.60 11.97
C PHE A 133 25.29 20.05 13.40
N GLU A 134 25.62 20.89 14.38
CA GLU A 134 25.66 20.57 15.81
C GLU A 134 24.28 20.31 16.43
N GLU A 135 23.21 20.73 15.74
CA GLU A 135 21.84 20.46 16.18
C GLU A 135 21.44 19.00 15.97
N ALA A 136 22.04 18.29 15.00
CA ALA A 136 21.74 16.90 14.71
C ALA A 136 21.97 15.97 15.94
N TYR A 137 21.12 14.96 16.09
CA TYR A 137 21.27 13.90 17.09
C TYR A 137 22.09 12.72 16.57
N ARG A 138 22.06 12.48 15.25
CA ARG A 138 22.97 11.52 14.60
C ARG A 138 24.25 12.25 14.19
N THR A 139 25.40 11.75 14.66
CA THR A 139 26.70 12.30 14.26
C THR A 139 27.12 11.78 12.89
N ARG A 140 28.26 12.27 12.37
CA ARG A 140 28.86 11.79 11.11
C ARG A 140 29.09 10.29 11.05
N GLU A 141 29.35 9.63 12.19
CA GLU A 141 29.70 8.21 12.24
C GLU A 141 30.85 7.82 11.28
N GLY A 142 31.73 8.77 10.95
CA GLY A 142 32.86 8.59 10.01
C GLY A 142 32.62 9.11 8.59
N HIS A 143 31.39 9.41 8.19
CA HIS A 143 31.00 9.82 6.84
C HIS A 143 31.26 11.30 6.53
N GLY A 144 31.25 11.67 5.25
CA GLY A 144 31.35 13.06 4.77
C GLY A 144 32.77 13.48 4.37
N ASN A 145 33.67 12.53 4.10
CA ASN A 145 35.07 12.80 3.78
C ASN A 145 35.35 12.90 2.27
N SER A 146 34.43 12.42 1.41
CA SER A 146 34.55 12.51 -0.04
C SER A 146 33.18 12.60 -0.72
N TYR A 147 33.18 12.84 -2.02
CA TYR A 147 31.95 12.88 -2.83
C TYR A 147 31.23 11.52 -2.88
N GLU A 148 31.99 10.43 -2.81
CA GLU A 148 31.51 9.05 -2.81
C GLU A 148 31.00 8.63 -1.43
N ASP A 149 31.49 9.26 -0.36
CA ASP A 149 31.08 9.05 1.03
C ASP A 149 30.59 10.36 1.68
N PRO A 150 29.47 10.93 1.21
CA PRO A 150 28.89 12.14 1.79
C PRO A 150 28.18 11.82 3.12
N TRP A 151 28.06 12.82 4.00
CA TRP A 151 27.31 12.67 5.24
C TRP A 151 25.84 13.06 5.04
N ASP A 152 24.93 12.12 5.28
CA ASP A 152 23.51 12.40 5.47
C ASP A 152 23.31 13.00 6.87
N PHE A 153 23.23 14.33 6.94
CA PHE A 153 23.14 15.04 8.20
C PHE A 153 21.70 15.31 8.64
N PHE A 154 20.76 15.37 7.69
CA PHE A 154 19.40 15.87 7.92
C PHE A 154 18.32 14.78 7.82
N HIS A 155 18.43 13.89 6.82
CA HIS A 155 17.47 12.82 6.55
C HIS A 155 15.99 13.28 6.57
N ILE A 156 15.61 14.06 5.55
CA ILE A 156 14.20 14.46 5.32
C ILE A 156 13.39 13.26 4.85
N ASN A 157 12.21 13.04 5.42
CA ASN A 157 11.40 11.85 5.13
C ASN A 157 9.91 12.08 4.93
N SER A 158 9.44 13.32 5.12
CA SER A 158 8.07 13.69 4.78
C SER A 158 7.91 15.18 4.60
N ILE A 159 6.97 15.54 3.73
CA ILE A 159 6.58 16.91 3.39
C ILE A 159 5.06 16.97 3.30
N ASP A 160 4.48 18.05 3.82
CA ASP A 160 3.08 18.42 3.63
C ASP A 160 2.98 19.92 3.36
N LYS A 161 1.92 20.37 2.69
CA LYS A 161 1.71 21.79 2.36
C LYS A 161 0.34 22.24 2.84
N ASP A 162 0.29 23.37 3.54
CA ASP A 162 -0.96 23.94 4.02
C ASP A 162 -1.63 24.87 3.01
N GLU A 163 -2.84 25.33 3.36
CA GLU A 163 -3.64 26.26 2.54
C GLU A 163 -3.01 27.65 2.40
N LYS A 164 -2.06 28.02 3.27
CA LYS A 164 -1.32 29.29 3.19
C LYS A 164 -0.16 29.21 2.19
N GLY A 165 0.17 28.00 1.76
CA GLY A 165 1.27 27.70 0.87
C GLY A 165 2.58 27.39 1.61
N ASN A 166 2.54 27.19 2.92
CA ASN A 166 3.70 26.89 3.75
C ASN A 166 3.89 25.37 3.89
N PHE A 167 5.12 24.95 4.20
CA PHE A 167 5.48 23.53 4.21
C PHE A 167 5.75 23.02 5.62
N LEU A 168 5.30 21.81 5.92
CA LEU A 168 5.70 21.03 7.09
C LEU A 168 6.62 19.91 6.63
N ILE A 169 7.83 19.85 7.19
CA ILE A 169 8.77 18.77 6.93
C ILE A 169 9.12 18.02 8.21
N SER A 170 9.54 16.78 8.06
CA SER A 170 10.10 15.96 9.13
C SER A 170 11.57 15.66 8.85
N SER A 171 12.43 15.92 9.84
CA SER A 171 13.83 15.50 9.83
C SER A 171 14.04 14.39 10.85
N ARG A 172 14.46 13.22 10.35
CA ARG A 172 14.71 12.05 11.18
C ARG A 172 15.86 12.29 12.16
N TYR A 173 16.92 12.99 11.74
CA TYR A 173 18.15 13.16 12.56
C TYR A 173 18.11 14.37 13.49
N TYR A 174 17.16 15.28 13.31
CA TYR A 174 16.97 16.42 14.21
C TYR A 174 15.86 16.17 15.24
N HIS A 175 15.17 15.02 15.14
CA HIS A 175 14.04 14.65 16.01
C HIS A 175 12.97 15.74 16.02
N SER A 176 12.74 16.37 14.87
CA SER A 176 11.92 17.57 14.79
C SER A 176 11.09 17.65 13.52
N LEU A 177 9.96 18.35 13.67
CA LEU A 177 9.19 18.88 12.55
C LEU A 177 9.50 20.36 12.37
N THR A 178 9.53 20.81 11.13
CA THR A 178 9.82 22.21 10.79
C THR A 178 8.75 22.77 9.88
N TYR A 179 8.21 23.93 10.25
CA TYR A 179 7.27 24.69 9.44
C TYR A 179 7.99 25.83 8.73
N ILE A 180 7.86 25.88 7.42
CA ILE A 180 8.66 26.72 6.52
C ILE A 180 7.74 27.64 5.74
N ASP A 181 8.09 28.92 5.65
CA ASP A 181 7.40 29.89 4.81
C ASP A 181 7.61 29.52 3.33
N GLY A 182 6.53 29.24 2.61
CA GLY A 182 6.62 28.77 1.22
C GLY A 182 6.92 29.84 0.18
N ARG A 183 7.19 31.09 0.61
CA ARG A 183 7.60 32.19 -0.26
C ARG A 183 9.06 32.55 -0.05
N THR A 184 9.51 32.57 1.21
CA THR A 184 10.88 32.98 1.55
C THR A 184 11.81 31.81 1.83
N GLY A 185 11.26 30.64 2.20
CA GLY A 185 12.04 29.50 2.69
C GLY A 185 12.46 29.64 4.15
N ASP A 186 12.06 30.71 4.85
CA ASP A 186 12.42 30.92 6.25
C ASP A 186 11.70 29.93 7.16
N ILE A 187 12.40 29.49 8.21
CA ILE A 187 11.80 28.68 9.27
C ILE A 187 10.86 29.56 10.11
N ILE A 188 9.59 29.17 10.17
CA ILE A 188 8.58 29.81 11.02
C ILE A 188 8.67 29.27 12.45
N TRP A 189 8.67 27.93 12.59
CA TRP A 189 8.86 27.26 13.88
C TRP A 189 9.37 25.84 13.70
N LYS A 190 9.96 25.30 14.79
CA LYS A 190 10.30 23.87 14.94
C LYS A 190 9.53 23.28 16.12
N LEU A 191 9.08 22.03 15.99
CA LEU A 191 8.46 21.23 17.03
C LEU A 191 9.33 20.00 17.29
N GLY A 192 9.73 19.80 18.54
CA GLY A 192 10.71 18.76 18.91
C GLY A 192 12.16 19.20 18.65
N GLY A 193 13.10 18.29 18.94
CA GLY A 193 14.54 18.54 18.82
C GLY A 193 15.09 19.60 19.78
N LYS A 194 16.34 20.03 19.52
CA LYS A 194 17.08 20.97 20.39
C LYS A 194 16.55 22.40 20.33
N ASP A 195 15.93 22.80 19.22
CA ASP A 195 15.39 24.14 18.96
C ASP A 195 13.85 24.15 18.94
N ASN A 196 13.24 23.33 19.81
CA ASN A 196 11.79 23.26 19.95
C ASN A 196 11.21 24.61 20.41
N ARG A 197 10.12 25.04 19.75
CA ARG A 197 9.45 26.31 20.05
C ARG A 197 8.15 26.16 20.83
N PHE A 198 7.70 24.93 21.12
CA PHE A 198 6.40 24.68 21.74
C PHE A 198 6.52 24.28 23.21
N GLU A 199 5.70 24.89 24.07
CA GLU A 199 5.44 24.35 25.40
C GLU A 199 4.60 23.07 25.28
N ASP A 200 5.10 21.97 25.85
CA ASP A 200 4.41 20.69 25.83
C ASP A 200 3.42 20.58 27.00
N LEU A 201 2.13 20.50 26.68
CA LEU A 201 1.01 20.39 27.63
C LEU A 201 0.64 18.93 27.93
N SER A 202 1.55 18.00 27.69
CA SER A 202 1.39 16.54 27.77
C SER A 202 2.61 15.85 28.35
N ASN A 203 3.35 16.55 29.23
CA ASN A 203 4.52 16.04 29.94
C ASN A 203 5.61 15.49 29.01
N GLY A 204 5.83 16.16 27.87
CA GLY A 204 6.83 15.79 26.87
C GLY A 204 6.31 14.82 25.81
N ALA A 205 5.10 14.26 25.97
CA ALA A 205 4.58 13.27 25.03
C ALA A 205 4.27 13.84 23.64
N ALA A 206 4.12 15.16 23.49
CA ALA A 206 3.86 15.82 22.20
C ALA A 206 5.15 16.24 21.49
N THR A 207 6.20 16.62 22.22
CA THR A 207 7.44 17.18 21.64
C THR A 207 8.65 16.26 21.74
N ASN A 208 8.67 15.26 22.63
CA ASN A 208 9.74 14.28 22.74
C ASN A 208 9.57 13.12 21.74
N ILE A 209 9.46 13.48 20.47
CA ILE A 209 9.47 12.57 19.33
C ILE A 209 10.92 12.23 18.95
N SER A 210 11.15 11.07 18.33
CA SER A 210 12.47 10.77 17.77
C SER A 210 12.42 9.82 16.58
N TRP A 211 13.34 10.03 15.63
CA TRP A 211 13.46 9.24 14.40
C TRP A 211 12.17 9.16 13.57
N GLN A 212 11.28 10.14 13.74
CA GLN A 212 9.89 10.14 13.32
C GLN A 212 9.70 10.23 11.80
N HIS A 213 8.56 9.75 11.31
CA HIS A 213 8.16 9.76 9.90
C HIS A 213 6.74 10.29 9.70
N HIS A 214 6.44 10.63 8.44
CA HIS A 214 5.09 10.90 7.93
C HIS A 214 4.31 11.94 8.73
N ALA A 215 4.90 13.12 8.90
CA ALA A 215 4.21 14.27 9.45
C ALA A 215 3.19 14.81 8.44
N ARG A 216 1.96 15.06 8.90
CA ARG A 216 0.88 15.62 8.09
C ARG A 216 0.07 16.63 8.86
N PHE A 217 -0.26 17.74 8.23
CA PHE A 217 -1.22 18.70 8.74
C PHE A 217 -2.62 18.09 8.80
N ARG A 218 -3.37 18.55 9.79
CA ARG A 218 -4.77 18.24 10.00
C ARG A 218 -5.51 19.52 10.37
N GLU A 219 -6.76 19.60 9.96
CA GLU A 219 -7.69 20.68 10.35
C GLU A 219 -7.14 22.09 10.09
N GLY A 220 -6.52 22.30 8.92
CA GLY A 220 -5.93 23.58 8.53
C GLY A 220 -4.71 23.98 9.37
N GLY A 221 -3.96 23.01 9.88
CA GLY A 221 -2.75 23.23 10.66
C GLY A 221 -2.97 23.43 12.17
N LYS A 222 -4.18 23.13 12.66
CA LYS A 222 -4.51 23.12 14.10
C LYS A 222 -4.03 21.86 14.81
N SER A 223 -3.80 20.79 14.05
CA SER A 223 -3.23 19.56 14.57
C SER A 223 -2.32 18.89 13.54
N ILE A 224 -1.49 17.96 14.00
CA ILE A 224 -0.50 17.24 13.20
C ILE A 224 -0.59 15.76 13.57
N THR A 225 -0.52 14.87 12.56
CA THR A 225 -0.30 13.43 12.78
C THR A 225 1.12 13.06 12.42
N ILE A 226 1.74 12.17 13.21
CA ILE A 226 3.14 11.78 13.11
C ILE A 226 3.27 10.29 13.43
N PHE A 227 4.11 9.56 12.70
CA PHE A 227 4.59 8.26 13.14
C PHE A 227 5.87 8.45 13.96
N ASP A 228 5.81 8.21 15.26
CA ASP A 228 6.95 8.34 16.17
C ASP A 228 7.63 6.98 16.31
N ASN A 229 8.71 6.79 15.55
CA ASN A 229 9.47 5.55 15.50
C ASN A 229 10.09 5.23 16.87
N SER A 230 10.63 6.26 17.55
CA SER A 230 11.32 6.15 18.83
C SER A 230 12.52 5.18 18.84
N SER A 231 12.99 4.72 17.69
CA SER A 231 14.10 3.77 17.54
C SER A 231 14.90 4.08 16.29
N ARG A 232 16.21 3.80 16.33
CA ARG A 232 17.11 3.89 15.17
C ARG A 232 17.77 2.56 14.79
N GLY A 233 17.41 1.47 15.48
CA GLY A 233 17.98 0.15 15.23
C GLY A 233 19.20 -0.18 16.09
N GLN A 234 20.11 -0.97 15.53
CA GLN A 234 21.26 -1.53 16.23
C GLN A 234 22.08 -0.45 16.96
N GLY A 235 22.47 -0.72 18.21
CA GLY A 235 23.26 0.20 19.03
C GLY A 235 22.47 1.36 19.64
N ALA A 236 21.14 1.31 19.61
CA ALA A 236 20.26 2.26 20.31
C ALA A 236 19.26 1.55 21.22
N PRO A 237 18.70 2.24 22.24
CA PRO A 237 17.59 1.72 23.01
C PRO A 237 16.41 1.33 22.11
N ILE A 238 15.78 0.19 22.42
CA ILE A 238 14.59 -0.27 21.73
C ILE A 238 13.37 0.32 22.44
N HIS A 239 12.68 1.24 21.77
CA HIS A 239 11.40 1.77 22.22
C HIS A 239 10.28 1.38 21.25
N THR A 240 9.09 1.22 21.80
CA THR A 240 7.88 0.94 21.02
C THR A 240 7.50 2.17 20.20
N SER A 241 7.20 1.96 18.93
CA SER A 241 6.72 3.01 18.04
C SER A 241 5.23 3.28 18.24
N ARG A 242 4.79 4.51 17.96
CA ARG A 242 3.39 4.92 18.09
C ARG A 242 2.93 5.77 16.91
N GLY A 243 1.64 5.68 16.61
CA GLY A 243 0.97 6.78 15.91
C GLY A 243 0.67 7.90 16.91
N LEU A 244 0.92 9.14 16.51
CA LEU A 244 0.73 10.30 17.37
C LEU A 244 -0.14 11.35 16.65
N TRP A 245 -1.11 11.90 17.37
CA TRP A 245 -1.91 13.04 16.93
C TRP A 245 -1.80 14.15 17.98
N ILE A 246 -1.24 15.30 17.59
CA ILE A 246 -1.03 16.44 18.46
C ILE A 246 -1.86 17.65 17.99
N ASP A 247 -2.46 18.35 18.94
CA ASP A 247 -2.99 19.70 18.75
C ASP A 247 -1.84 20.71 18.89
N VAL A 248 -1.80 21.70 18.00
CA VAL A 248 -0.80 22.77 18.00
C VAL A 248 -1.49 24.13 18.04
N ASP A 249 -1.10 24.95 19.00
CA ASP A 249 -1.44 26.38 19.04
C ASP A 249 -0.21 27.16 18.59
N GLN A 250 -0.25 27.66 17.36
CA GLN A 250 0.86 28.40 16.75
C GLN A 250 0.90 29.88 17.19
N VAL A 251 -0.07 30.35 17.99
CA VAL A 251 -0.08 31.72 18.55
C VAL A 251 0.53 31.70 19.95
N ASN A 252 0.04 30.80 20.80
CA ASN A 252 0.57 30.63 22.15
C ASN A 252 1.81 29.72 22.19
N MET A 253 2.15 29.09 21.06
CA MET A 253 3.25 28.14 20.93
C MET A 253 3.15 27.00 21.94
N THR A 254 2.00 26.32 21.96
CA THR A 254 1.77 25.15 22.82
C THR A 254 1.41 23.92 22.00
N ALA A 255 1.88 22.74 22.41
CA ALA A 255 1.56 21.46 21.79
C ALA A 255 0.92 20.52 22.83
N LYS A 256 -0.13 19.81 22.44
CA LYS A 256 -0.83 18.87 23.32
C LYS A 256 -1.16 17.58 22.59
N VAL A 257 -0.91 16.45 23.21
CA VAL A 257 -1.38 15.16 22.68
C VAL A 257 -2.90 15.13 22.66
N ARG A 258 -3.45 14.93 21.46
CA ARG A 258 -4.87 14.62 21.25
C ARG A 258 -5.12 13.13 21.43
N GLN A 259 -4.29 12.31 20.79
CA GLN A 259 -4.40 10.85 20.84
C GLN A 259 -3.05 10.18 20.56
N GLN A 260 -2.85 8.99 21.15
CA GLN A 260 -1.75 8.09 20.84
C GLN A 260 -2.31 6.72 20.41
N PHE A 261 -1.66 6.12 19.43
CA PHE A 261 -2.05 4.85 18.85
C PHE A 261 -0.93 3.84 19.09
N TRP A 262 -1.12 3.00 20.10
CA TRP A 262 -0.17 1.98 20.53
C TRP A 262 -0.63 0.61 20.03
N ASN A 263 0.26 -0.11 19.33
CA ASN A 263 -0.05 -1.48 18.93
C ASN A 263 -0.20 -2.36 20.19
N PRO A 264 -1.25 -3.20 20.29
CA PRO A 264 -1.43 -4.16 21.38
C PRO A 264 -0.25 -5.12 21.58
N THR A 265 0.37 -5.51 20.47
CA THR A 265 1.64 -6.23 20.40
C THR A 265 2.76 -5.23 20.15
N PRO A 266 3.55 -4.81 21.14
CA PRO A 266 4.50 -3.71 20.97
C PRO A 266 5.47 -3.92 19.80
N ILE A 267 5.43 -3.02 18.82
CA ILE A 267 6.33 -3.03 17.65
C ILE A 267 7.35 -1.89 17.79
N SER A 268 8.63 -2.20 17.57
CA SER A 268 9.69 -1.19 17.41
C SER A 268 10.10 -1.12 15.95
N SER A 269 9.64 -0.09 15.24
CA SER A 269 9.98 0.17 13.83
C SER A 269 11.10 1.20 13.75
N GLN A 270 12.30 0.75 13.43
CA GLN A 270 13.51 1.60 13.43
C GLN A 270 13.55 2.66 12.31
N SER A 271 12.74 2.49 11.28
CA SER A 271 12.63 3.39 10.13
C SER A 271 11.23 3.31 9.53
N GLN A 272 10.95 4.22 8.58
CA GLN A 272 9.73 4.23 7.77
C GLN A 272 8.47 4.36 8.63
N GLY A 273 7.30 4.06 8.04
CA GLY A 273 6.02 4.06 8.74
C GLY A 273 5.16 5.27 8.46
N SER A 274 3.89 5.16 8.83
CA SER A 274 2.85 6.13 8.45
C SER A 274 1.70 6.19 9.45
N VAL A 275 1.02 7.32 9.46
CA VAL A 275 -0.26 7.54 10.13
C VAL A 275 -1.24 8.15 9.13
N GLN A 276 -2.33 7.48 8.86
CA GLN A 276 -3.40 7.94 8.00
C GLN A 276 -4.71 8.04 8.77
N VAL A 277 -5.36 9.20 8.75
CA VAL A 277 -6.72 9.37 9.23
C VAL A 277 -7.68 9.10 8.08
N LEU A 278 -8.66 8.22 8.30
CA LEU A 278 -9.68 7.83 7.32
C LEU A 278 -10.92 8.74 7.42
N GLU A 279 -11.76 8.75 6.39
CA GLU A 279 -13.00 9.55 6.35
C GLU A 279 -13.98 9.22 7.49
N ASN A 280 -14.00 7.97 7.97
CA ASN A 280 -14.82 7.56 9.11
C ASN A 280 -14.18 7.94 10.48
N GLY A 281 -13.02 8.58 10.46
CA GLY A 281 -12.23 8.98 11.63
C GLY A 281 -11.39 7.86 12.25
N ASN A 282 -11.40 6.64 11.71
CA ASN A 282 -10.42 5.63 12.10
C ASN A 282 -9.01 6.08 11.67
N VAL A 283 -8.00 5.49 12.29
CA VAL A 283 -6.60 5.80 12.02
C VAL A 283 -5.87 4.52 11.67
N VAL A 284 -5.21 4.50 10.51
CA VAL A 284 -4.32 3.40 10.11
C VAL A 284 -2.89 3.82 10.44
N VAL A 285 -2.20 2.99 11.21
CA VAL A 285 -0.79 3.16 11.57
C VAL A 285 0.00 2.04 10.91
N GLY A 286 0.95 2.41 10.04
CA GLY A 286 1.86 1.48 9.37
C GLY A 286 3.25 1.47 10.05
N TYR A 287 3.78 0.27 10.32
CA TYR A 287 5.09 0.00 10.91
C TYR A 287 6.02 -0.50 9.81
N GLY A 288 6.72 0.42 9.14
CA GLY A 288 7.24 0.16 7.81
C GLY A 288 8.35 -0.89 7.74
N TYR A 289 9.39 -0.74 8.58
CA TYR A 289 10.48 -1.71 8.69
C TYR A 289 10.00 -3.12 9.09
N ASN A 290 8.86 -3.21 9.77
CA ASN A 290 8.29 -4.47 10.22
C ASN A 290 7.31 -5.09 9.21
N GLY A 291 6.88 -4.36 8.17
CA GLY A 291 5.87 -4.84 7.23
C GLY A 291 4.51 -5.09 7.89
N ALA A 292 4.10 -4.23 8.83
CA ALA A 292 2.85 -4.39 9.59
C ALA A 292 2.02 -3.11 9.61
N TRP A 293 0.72 -3.24 9.91
CA TRP A 293 -0.15 -2.11 10.18
C TRP A 293 -1.29 -2.47 11.14
N THR A 294 -1.84 -1.44 11.77
CA THR A 294 -3.00 -1.55 12.65
C THR A 294 -3.98 -0.44 12.32
N GLU A 295 -5.26 -0.80 12.17
CA GLU A 295 -6.34 0.17 12.16
C GLU A 295 -6.89 0.35 13.57
N PHE A 296 -6.99 1.59 13.99
CA PHE A 296 -7.55 2.01 15.26
C PHE A 296 -8.84 2.78 15.05
N ASN A 297 -9.76 2.67 15.98
CA ASN A 297 -10.89 3.60 16.05
C ASN A 297 -10.44 4.96 16.65
N GLN A 298 -11.34 5.94 16.68
CA GLN A 298 -11.07 7.29 17.20
C GLN A 298 -10.61 7.32 18.67
N LYS A 299 -10.93 6.29 19.46
CA LYS A 299 -10.51 6.16 20.86
C LYS A 299 -9.11 5.58 21.02
N GLY A 300 -8.47 5.16 19.93
CA GLY A 300 -7.17 4.48 19.96
C GLY A 300 -7.28 2.99 20.25
N GLU A 301 -8.46 2.39 20.13
CA GLU A 301 -8.64 0.94 20.29
C GLU A 301 -8.39 0.23 18.94
N PRO A 302 -7.62 -0.86 18.91
CA PRO A 302 -7.34 -1.62 17.69
C PRO A 302 -8.63 -2.27 17.15
N VAL A 303 -8.79 -2.23 15.83
CA VAL A 303 -9.90 -2.84 15.09
C VAL A 303 -9.40 -4.01 14.24
N CYS A 304 -8.20 -3.87 13.66
CA CYS A 304 -7.56 -4.88 12.84
C CYS A 304 -6.04 -4.74 12.93
N GLU A 305 -5.34 -5.84 13.15
CA GLU A 305 -3.89 -5.94 13.16
C GLU A 305 -3.45 -6.88 12.04
N VAL A 306 -2.47 -6.45 11.25
CA VAL A 306 -1.92 -7.25 10.15
C VAL A 306 -0.41 -7.14 10.13
N HIS A 307 0.27 -8.25 9.87
CA HIS A 307 1.66 -8.25 9.48
C HIS A 307 1.86 -9.10 8.22
N MET A 308 2.88 -8.74 7.45
CA MET A 308 3.34 -9.53 6.32
C MET A 308 4.45 -10.47 6.78
N GLY A 309 4.53 -11.63 6.13
CA GLY A 309 5.60 -12.59 6.34
C GLY A 309 5.41 -13.55 7.51
N PRO A 310 6.30 -14.55 7.63
CA PRO A 310 6.24 -15.54 8.70
C PRO A 310 6.53 -14.91 10.08
N GLU A 311 5.73 -15.26 11.07
CA GLU A 311 5.87 -14.79 12.46
C GLU A 311 7.28 -15.01 13.04
N LYS A 312 7.91 -16.15 12.71
CA LYS A 312 9.26 -16.52 13.18
C LYS A 312 10.33 -15.45 12.90
N TRP A 313 10.20 -14.72 11.80
CA TRP A 313 11.19 -13.73 11.34
C TRP A 313 10.65 -12.30 11.39
N PHE A 314 9.48 -12.11 12.01
CA PHE A 314 8.85 -10.81 12.11
C PHE A 314 9.74 -9.81 12.87
N GLY A 315 9.85 -8.59 12.34
CA GLY A 315 10.67 -7.52 12.91
C GLY A 315 12.16 -7.58 12.59
N GLN A 316 12.60 -8.50 11.72
CA GLN A 316 13.99 -8.59 11.27
C GLN A 316 14.28 -7.81 9.97
N GLY A 317 13.31 -7.04 9.45
CA GLY A 317 13.49 -6.29 8.19
C GLY A 317 13.53 -7.14 6.92
N GLN A 318 13.13 -8.43 6.99
CA GLN A 318 13.11 -9.30 5.81
C GLN A 318 12.00 -8.92 4.81
N ILE A 319 10.90 -8.37 5.32
CA ILE A 319 9.79 -7.83 4.54
C ILE A 319 9.49 -6.45 5.10
N GLU A 320 9.61 -5.44 4.25
CA GLU A 320 9.34 -4.05 4.59
C GLU A 320 8.16 -3.53 3.76
N SER A 321 7.43 -2.59 4.33
CA SER A 321 6.38 -1.84 3.63
C SER A 321 6.50 -0.38 4.02
N TYR A 322 7.20 0.40 3.19
CA TYR A 322 7.60 1.76 3.53
C TYR A 322 6.48 2.61 4.16
N ARG A 323 5.30 2.61 3.54
CA ARG A 323 4.05 3.15 4.11
C ARG A 323 2.87 2.28 3.69
N VAL A 324 1.79 2.33 4.48
CA VAL A 324 0.52 1.66 4.19
C VAL A 324 -0.60 2.69 4.15
N TYR A 325 -1.42 2.60 3.11
CA TYR A 325 -2.56 3.49 2.91
C TYR A 325 -3.82 2.69 2.57
N LYS A 326 -4.97 3.18 3.05
CA LYS A 326 -6.28 2.57 2.88
C LYS A 326 -7.21 3.56 2.20
N HIS A 327 -7.55 3.25 0.96
CA HIS A 327 -8.39 4.11 0.12
C HIS A 327 -9.52 3.34 -0.55
N ARG A 328 -10.58 4.07 -0.88
CA ARG A 328 -11.47 3.65 -1.95
C ARG A 328 -10.72 3.78 -3.28
N TRP A 329 -10.72 2.73 -4.08
CA TRP A 329 -10.17 2.75 -5.43
C TRP A 329 -11.12 2.07 -6.41
N VAL A 330 -11.30 2.67 -7.59
CA VAL A 330 -12.09 2.10 -8.68
C VAL A 330 -11.17 1.82 -9.86
N GLY A 331 -10.71 0.57 -9.97
CA GLY A 331 -9.89 0.09 -11.07
C GLY A 331 -10.72 -0.41 -12.25
N LYS A 332 -10.39 0.07 -13.44
CA LYS A 332 -11.02 -0.25 -14.73
C LYS A 332 -9.93 -0.63 -15.74
N PRO A 333 -9.24 -1.77 -15.57
CA PRO A 333 -8.13 -2.15 -16.44
C PRO A 333 -8.60 -2.28 -17.90
N THR A 334 -7.70 -1.99 -18.84
CA THR A 334 -7.95 -2.20 -20.28
C THR A 334 -7.77 -3.65 -20.72
N SER A 335 -7.17 -4.49 -19.86
CA SER A 335 -7.11 -5.93 -20.06
C SER A 335 -8.50 -6.56 -19.92
N ILE A 336 -8.65 -7.80 -20.39
CA ILE A 336 -9.84 -8.62 -20.19
C ILE A 336 -9.61 -9.63 -19.04
N PRO A 337 -10.67 -10.24 -18.49
CA PRO A 337 -10.52 -11.36 -17.57
C PRO A 337 -9.69 -12.48 -18.20
N VAL A 338 -8.78 -13.07 -17.42
CA VAL A 338 -8.09 -14.30 -17.78
C VAL A 338 -8.92 -15.47 -17.28
N TRP A 339 -9.28 -16.39 -18.17
CA TRP A 339 -10.06 -17.59 -17.90
C TRP A 339 -9.26 -18.81 -18.34
N LEU A 340 -9.05 -19.75 -17.42
CA LEU A 340 -8.29 -20.97 -17.67
C LEU A 340 -9.08 -22.19 -17.19
N VAL A 341 -9.12 -23.23 -18.02
CA VAL A 341 -9.68 -24.55 -17.66
C VAL A 341 -8.54 -25.56 -17.83
N PRO A 342 -7.75 -25.85 -16.78
CA PRO A 342 -6.52 -26.64 -16.91
C PRO A 342 -6.78 -28.08 -17.40
N ASP A 343 -7.83 -28.71 -16.87
CA ASP A 343 -8.29 -30.02 -17.30
C ASP A 343 -9.81 -29.98 -17.47
N PRO A 344 -10.31 -29.96 -18.72
CA PRO A 344 -11.75 -29.96 -18.97
C PRO A 344 -12.49 -31.17 -18.36
N LYS A 345 -11.80 -32.30 -18.14
CA LYS A 345 -12.40 -33.49 -17.51
C LYS A 345 -12.66 -33.30 -16.02
N GLN A 346 -11.90 -32.43 -15.36
CA GLN A 346 -12.13 -32.09 -13.95
C GLN A 346 -13.29 -31.10 -13.77
N GLY A 347 -13.72 -30.43 -14.85
CA GLY A 347 -14.86 -29.52 -14.81
C GLY A 347 -14.65 -28.31 -13.90
N ILE A 348 -13.40 -27.86 -13.71
CA ILE A 348 -13.09 -26.66 -12.91
C ILE A 348 -12.26 -25.72 -13.76
N GLY A 349 -12.67 -24.45 -13.80
CA GLY A 349 -11.86 -23.36 -14.35
C GLY A 349 -11.62 -22.26 -13.33
N TYR A 350 -10.63 -21.42 -13.61
CA TYR A 350 -10.17 -20.34 -12.75
C TYR A 350 -10.23 -19.03 -13.53
N VAL A 351 -10.84 -18.01 -12.92
CA VAL A 351 -10.93 -16.66 -13.50
C VAL A 351 -10.28 -15.64 -12.56
N SER A 352 -9.50 -14.73 -13.13
CA SER A 352 -8.99 -13.54 -12.45
C SER A 352 -8.98 -12.34 -13.40
N TRP A 353 -9.04 -11.13 -12.85
CA TRP A 353 -8.96 -9.89 -13.64
C TRP A 353 -8.22 -8.82 -12.85
N ASN A 354 -6.91 -8.73 -13.11
CA ASN A 354 -5.98 -7.88 -12.38
C ASN A 354 -6.41 -6.41 -12.39
N GLY A 355 -6.78 -5.87 -11.23
CA GLY A 355 -7.22 -4.50 -11.04
C GLY A 355 -8.68 -4.20 -11.36
N ALA A 356 -9.50 -5.18 -11.76
CA ALA A 356 -10.92 -4.95 -12.01
C ALA A 356 -11.72 -4.96 -10.69
N THR A 357 -11.84 -3.80 -10.04
CA THR A 357 -12.44 -3.69 -8.69
C THR A 357 -13.98 -3.73 -8.70
N GLU A 358 -14.60 -3.47 -9.85
CA GLU A 358 -16.05 -3.38 -10.00
C GLU A 358 -16.74 -4.73 -10.21
N VAL A 359 -15.98 -5.81 -10.46
CA VAL A 359 -16.55 -7.15 -10.66
C VAL A 359 -17.10 -7.69 -9.35
N LYS A 360 -18.38 -8.05 -9.33
CA LYS A 360 -19.06 -8.70 -8.19
C LYS A 360 -19.52 -10.12 -8.51
N THR A 361 -19.77 -10.41 -9.78
CA THR A 361 -20.25 -11.72 -10.22
C THR A 361 -19.53 -12.13 -11.49
N TRP A 362 -19.13 -13.39 -11.56
CA TRP A 362 -18.66 -14.06 -12.76
C TRP A 362 -19.82 -14.84 -13.36
N MET A 363 -20.09 -14.63 -14.65
CA MET A 363 -21.10 -15.38 -15.39
C MET A 363 -20.41 -16.18 -16.49
N VAL A 364 -20.65 -17.49 -16.52
CA VAL A 364 -20.15 -18.39 -17.56
C VAL A 364 -21.15 -18.43 -18.70
N GLU A 365 -20.65 -18.14 -19.90
CA GLU A 365 -21.39 -18.21 -21.16
C GLU A 365 -20.81 -19.30 -22.04
N GLY A 366 -21.67 -20.03 -22.77
CA GLY A 366 -21.30 -21.08 -23.69
C GLY A 366 -21.67 -20.79 -25.14
N SER A 367 -20.91 -21.37 -26.07
CA SER A 367 -21.14 -21.24 -27.52
C SER A 367 -20.88 -22.55 -28.26
N TYR A 368 -21.68 -22.80 -29.30
CA TYR A 368 -21.47 -23.85 -30.31
C TYR A 368 -20.82 -23.31 -31.60
N ALA A 369 -20.56 -22.01 -31.69
CA ALA A 369 -20.02 -21.42 -32.91
C ALA A 369 -18.57 -21.83 -33.14
N LYS A 370 -18.19 -22.04 -34.41
CA LYS A 370 -16.80 -22.34 -34.79
C LYS A 370 -15.82 -21.25 -34.36
N ASP A 371 -16.22 -20.00 -34.52
CA ASP A 371 -15.48 -18.81 -34.12
C ASP A 371 -16.40 -17.92 -33.26
N PRO A 372 -16.55 -18.22 -31.97
CA PRO A 372 -17.49 -17.53 -31.12
C PRO A 372 -17.08 -16.08 -30.80
N GLU A 373 -15.84 -15.70 -31.07
CA GLU A 373 -15.37 -14.31 -30.90
C GLU A 373 -15.92 -13.39 -31.99
N HIS A 374 -16.10 -13.92 -33.21
CA HIS A 374 -16.63 -13.16 -34.36
C HIS A 374 -18.08 -13.52 -34.75
N THR A 375 -18.68 -14.50 -34.09
CA THR A 375 -20.06 -14.89 -34.34
C THR A 375 -21.02 -14.04 -33.52
N THR A 376 -21.86 -13.26 -34.21
CA THR A 376 -22.98 -12.55 -33.58
C THR A 376 -24.09 -13.55 -33.22
N GLY A 377 -24.39 -13.70 -31.93
CA GLY A 377 -25.47 -14.57 -31.45
C GLY A 377 -25.71 -14.44 -29.94
N ALA A 378 -26.81 -15.02 -29.45
CA ALA A 378 -27.07 -15.13 -28.02
C ALA A 378 -26.23 -16.27 -27.45
N PHE A 379 -25.24 -15.95 -26.63
CA PHE A 379 -24.48 -16.94 -25.89
C PHE A 379 -25.36 -17.58 -24.81
N GLY A 380 -25.19 -18.87 -24.57
CA GLY A 380 -25.98 -19.62 -23.60
C GLY A 380 -25.49 -19.40 -22.18
N PHE A 381 -26.39 -19.16 -21.23
CA PHE A 381 -26.03 -19.14 -19.81
C PHE A 381 -25.64 -20.55 -19.33
N VAL A 382 -24.53 -20.65 -18.61
CA VAL A 382 -24.06 -21.91 -18.01
C VAL A 382 -24.11 -21.84 -16.48
N ALA A 383 -23.50 -20.82 -15.88
CA ALA A 383 -23.43 -20.64 -14.44
C ALA A 383 -23.18 -19.17 -14.06
N ALA A 384 -23.44 -18.79 -12.80
CA ALA A 384 -22.98 -17.53 -12.25
C ALA A 384 -22.60 -17.68 -10.77
N LEU A 385 -21.48 -17.06 -10.37
CA LEU A 385 -20.94 -17.13 -9.01
C LEU A 385 -20.42 -15.76 -8.56
N ALA A 386 -20.51 -15.48 -7.26
CA ALA A 386 -19.92 -14.27 -6.69
C ALA A 386 -18.39 -14.33 -6.78
N LYS A 387 -17.74 -13.18 -6.99
CA LYS A 387 -16.29 -13.05 -6.85
C LYS A 387 -15.92 -13.12 -5.38
N THR A 388 -15.03 -14.02 -5.00
CA THR A 388 -14.66 -14.28 -3.59
C THR A 388 -13.25 -13.81 -3.21
N GLY A 389 -12.39 -13.48 -4.18
CA GLY A 389 -11.00 -13.05 -3.98
C GLY A 389 -10.36 -12.64 -5.30
N PHE A 390 -9.02 -12.62 -5.40
CA PHE A 390 -8.32 -12.31 -6.66
C PHE A 390 -8.70 -13.27 -7.79
N GLU A 391 -8.56 -14.56 -7.51
CA GLU A 391 -8.90 -15.66 -8.38
C GLU A 391 -10.16 -16.36 -7.85
N THR A 392 -11.06 -16.75 -8.75
CA THR A 392 -12.28 -17.48 -8.41
C THR A 392 -12.30 -18.80 -9.16
N ALA A 393 -12.39 -19.90 -8.41
CA ALA A 393 -12.64 -21.23 -8.98
C ALA A 393 -14.13 -21.37 -9.33
N ILE A 394 -14.41 -21.87 -10.52
CA ILE A 394 -15.75 -22.03 -11.08
C ILE A 394 -15.90 -23.49 -11.52
N SER A 395 -16.83 -24.20 -10.88
CA SER A 395 -17.25 -25.53 -11.33
C SER A 395 -18.12 -25.41 -12.57
N ILE A 396 -17.71 -26.08 -13.65
CA ILE A 396 -18.46 -26.25 -14.88
C ILE A 396 -19.48 -27.38 -14.63
N PRO A 397 -20.79 -27.12 -14.80
CA PRO A 397 -21.81 -28.16 -14.59
C PRO A 397 -21.59 -29.40 -15.45
N GLU A 398 -21.77 -30.59 -14.90
CA GLU A 398 -21.61 -31.87 -15.64
C GLU A 398 -22.56 -31.98 -16.84
N ASN A 399 -23.71 -31.30 -16.79
CA ASN A 399 -24.68 -31.23 -17.89
C ASN A 399 -24.37 -30.12 -18.90
N ASN A 400 -23.21 -29.46 -18.80
CA ASN A 400 -22.78 -28.48 -19.80
C ASN A 400 -22.62 -29.18 -21.16
N THR A 401 -23.36 -28.68 -22.15
CA THR A 401 -23.30 -29.18 -23.52
C THR A 401 -22.52 -28.24 -24.44
N TYR A 402 -22.13 -27.05 -23.97
CA TYR A 402 -21.39 -26.10 -24.78
C TYR A 402 -19.92 -26.52 -24.90
N PRO A 403 -19.39 -26.63 -26.13
CA PRO A 403 -18.01 -27.03 -26.36
C PRO A 403 -17.00 -25.93 -26.01
N GLN A 404 -17.43 -24.67 -26.08
CA GLN A 404 -16.59 -23.51 -25.80
C GLN A 404 -17.26 -22.64 -24.74
N LEU A 405 -16.48 -22.22 -23.74
CA LEU A 405 -16.95 -21.40 -22.62
C LEU A 405 -16.10 -20.14 -22.49
N ARG A 406 -16.73 -19.05 -22.06
CA ARG A 406 -16.04 -17.84 -21.59
C ARG A 406 -16.63 -17.37 -20.27
N VAL A 407 -15.93 -16.45 -19.61
CA VAL A 407 -16.42 -15.82 -18.39
C VAL A 407 -16.61 -14.32 -18.60
N VAL A 408 -17.77 -13.83 -18.15
CA VAL A 408 -18.17 -12.43 -18.19
C VAL A 408 -18.13 -11.84 -16.78
N GLY A 409 -17.42 -10.74 -16.62
CA GLY A 409 -17.42 -9.96 -15.37
C GLY A 409 -18.64 -9.04 -15.30
N LEU A 410 -19.44 -9.17 -14.26
CA LEU A 410 -20.61 -8.34 -14.01
C LEU A 410 -20.39 -7.47 -12.77
N ASN A 411 -20.89 -6.23 -12.81
CA ASN A 411 -20.89 -5.35 -11.64
C ASN A 411 -22.07 -5.63 -10.69
N GLU A 412 -22.15 -4.88 -9.59
CA GLU A 412 -23.21 -5.00 -8.57
C GLU A 412 -24.64 -4.87 -9.13
N LYS A 413 -24.82 -4.17 -10.25
CA LYS A 413 -26.11 -3.98 -10.92
C LYS A 413 -26.38 -5.01 -12.02
N GLY A 414 -25.53 -6.03 -12.14
CA GLY A 414 -25.61 -7.06 -13.19
C GLY A 414 -25.19 -6.56 -14.58
N ARG A 415 -24.53 -5.41 -14.70
CA ARG A 415 -24.07 -4.89 -16.00
C ARG A 415 -22.74 -5.55 -16.38
N ARG A 416 -22.62 -5.96 -17.64
CA ARG A 416 -21.39 -6.48 -18.23
C ARG A 416 -20.29 -5.42 -18.22
N LEU A 417 -19.13 -5.78 -17.67
CA LEU A 417 -17.91 -4.98 -17.66
C LEU A 417 -16.92 -5.42 -18.75
N GLY A 418 -16.82 -6.71 -18.99
CA GLY A 418 -15.91 -7.32 -19.95
C GLY A 418 -16.10 -8.83 -19.99
N ALA A 419 -15.43 -9.51 -20.92
CA ALA A 419 -15.47 -10.96 -21.04
C ALA A 419 -14.09 -11.50 -21.39
N SER A 420 -13.76 -12.69 -20.90
CA SER A 420 -12.57 -13.43 -21.31
C SER A 420 -12.68 -13.90 -22.75
N GLN A 421 -11.59 -14.42 -23.27
CA GLN A 421 -11.62 -15.26 -24.47
C GLN A 421 -12.41 -16.55 -24.20
N PHE A 422 -12.91 -17.15 -25.27
CA PHE A 422 -13.46 -18.51 -25.24
C PHE A 422 -12.35 -19.56 -25.09
N VAL A 423 -12.63 -20.57 -24.26
CA VAL A 423 -11.79 -21.76 -24.05
C VAL A 423 -12.57 -22.98 -24.50
N LEU A 424 -11.93 -23.84 -25.28
CA LEU A 424 -12.48 -25.14 -25.67
C LEU A 424 -12.46 -26.09 -24.47
N VAL A 425 -13.64 -26.55 -24.04
CA VAL A 425 -13.81 -27.48 -22.91
C VAL A 425 -14.31 -28.85 -23.35
N ASN A 426 -14.67 -29.01 -24.62
CA ASN A 426 -14.92 -30.32 -25.22
C ASN A 426 -13.91 -30.56 -26.36
N PRO A 427 -12.86 -31.38 -26.15
CA PRO A 427 -11.84 -31.63 -27.15
C PRO A 427 -12.36 -32.43 -28.36
N ASP A 428 -13.47 -33.15 -28.22
CA ASP A 428 -14.10 -33.92 -29.31
C ASP A 428 -15.04 -33.06 -30.17
N PHE A 429 -15.06 -31.74 -29.95
CA PHE A 429 -15.91 -30.83 -30.69
C PHE A 429 -15.41 -30.60 -32.12
N ASP A 430 -16.16 -31.11 -33.10
CA ASP A 430 -16.03 -30.69 -34.50
C ASP A 430 -17.09 -29.65 -34.86
N SER A 431 -16.63 -28.41 -34.99
CA SER A 431 -17.46 -27.27 -35.38
C SER A 431 -18.19 -27.43 -36.72
N ASN A 432 -17.68 -28.26 -37.65
CA ASN A 432 -18.30 -28.45 -38.96
C ASN A 432 -19.52 -29.41 -38.89
N LEU A 433 -19.67 -30.18 -37.82
CA LEU A 433 -20.83 -31.06 -37.59
C LEU A 433 -22.02 -30.32 -36.98
N TYR A 434 -21.85 -29.06 -36.56
CA TYR A 434 -22.85 -28.26 -35.85
C TYR A 434 -23.41 -27.07 -36.65
N GLU A 435 -23.04 -26.90 -37.92
CA GLU A 435 -23.78 -26.02 -38.81
C GLU A 435 -25.19 -26.58 -39.02
N THR A 436 -26.19 -25.76 -38.69
CA THR A 436 -27.65 -25.99 -38.87
C THR A 436 -28.34 -26.87 -37.81
N SER A 437 -28.66 -26.24 -36.69
CA SER A 437 -29.93 -26.50 -35.99
C SER A 437 -30.34 -25.22 -35.26
N GLY A 438 -31.00 -24.31 -35.98
CA GLY A 438 -31.79 -23.25 -35.35
C GLY A 438 -32.90 -23.87 -34.52
N LYS A 439 -32.58 -24.24 -33.27
CA LYS A 439 -33.58 -24.53 -32.26
C LYS A 439 -34.17 -23.18 -31.89
N THR A 440 -35.45 -23.02 -32.16
CA THR A 440 -36.30 -21.93 -31.70
C THR A 440 -35.97 -21.59 -30.25
N GLU A 441 -35.35 -20.42 -30.05
CA GLU A 441 -35.13 -19.86 -28.73
C GLU A 441 -36.49 -19.57 -28.10
N VAL A 442 -36.75 -20.17 -26.94
CA VAL A 442 -37.72 -19.59 -26.02
C VAL A 442 -37.06 -18.32 -25.49
N PRO A 443 -37.64 -17.12 -25.68
CA PRO A 443 -36.97 -15.87 -25.33
C PRO A 443 -36.53 -15.90 -23.86
N GLY A 444 -35.30 -15.46 -23.56
CA GLY A 444 -34.75 -15.42 -22.19
C GLY A 444 -35.64 -14.71 -21.17
N PHE A 445 -36.60 -13.89 -21.64
CA PHE A 445 -37.68 -13.31 -20.84
C PHE A 445 -38.55 -14.35 -20.10
N VAL A 446 -38.78 -15.54 -20.69
CA VAL A 446 -39.59 -16.60 -20.05
C VAL A 446 -38.84 -17.23 -18.87
N PHE A 447 -37.54 -17.46 -19.01
CA PHE A 447 -36.71 -17.96 -17.91
C PHE A 447 -36.48 -16.91 -16.83
N PHE A 448 -36.37 -15.63 -17.20
CA PHE A 448 -36.36 -14.53 -16.24
C PHE A 448 -37.67 -14.46 -15.44
N LEU A 449 -38.84 -14.64 -16.07
CA LEU A 449 -40.11 -14.68 -15.36
C LEU A 449 -40.20 -15.88 -14.42
N ILE A 450 -39.81 -17.08 -14.87
CA ILE A 450 -39.82 -18.29 -14.02
C ILE A 450 -38.86 -18.12 -12.83
N GLY A 451 -37.65 -17.58 -13.03
CA GLY A 451 -36.69 -17.27 -11.97
C GLY A 451 -37.19 -16.18 -11.01
N PHE A 452 -37.78 -15.11 -11.54
CA PHE A 452 -38.34 -14.02 -10.76
C PHE A 452 -39.52 -14.50 -9.89
N PHE A 453 -40.44 -15.29 -10.45
CA PHE A 453 -41.57 -15.83 -9.70
C PHE A 453 -41.16 -16.88 -8.68
N THR A 454 -40.15 -17.72 -8.97
CA THR A 454 -39.64 -18.68 -7.99
C THR A 454 -38.94 -17.98 -6.83
N CYS A 455 -38.05 -17.00 -7.10
CA CYS A 455 -37.42 -16.19 -6.05
C CYS A 455 -38.44 -15.36 -5.25
N ALA A 456 -39.44 -14.75 -5.92
CA ALA A 456 -40.51 -14.03 -5.24
C ALA A 456 -41.35 -14.97 -4.35
N MET A 457 -41.61 -16.20 -4.80
CA MET A 457 -42.32 -17.20 -4.01
C MET A 457 -41.48 -17.68 -2.81
N PHE A 458 -40.17 -17.88 -2.96
CA PHE A 458 -39.29 -18.20 -1.83
C PHE A 458 -39.16 -17.05 -0.83
N MET A 459 -39.11 -15.80 -1.31
CA MET A 459 -39.15 -14.63 -0.43
C MET A 459 -40.49 -14.51 0.27
N ILE A 460 -41.63 -14.71 -0.41
CA ILE A 460 -42.95 -14.68 0.23
C ILE A 460 -43.10 -15.83 1.23
N CYS A 461 -42.68 -17.05 0.90
CA CYS A 461 -42.73 -18.20 1.80
C CYS A 461 -41.76 -18.09 3.00
N GLY A 462 -40.61 -17.43 2.84
CA GLY A 462 -39.66 -17.18 3.92
C GLY A 462 -39.99 -15.96 4.78
N TRP A 463 -40.58 -14.92 4.17
CA TRP A 463 -40.88 -13.65 4.84
C TRP A 463 -42.27 -13.61 5.44
N ALA A 464 -43.28 -14.27 4.85
CA ALA A 464 -44.64 -14.32 5.38
C ALA A 464 -44.73 -14.93 6.80
N PRO A 465 -44.03 -16.03 7.15
CA PRO A 465 -44.02 -16.55 8.51
C PRO A 465 -43.42 -15.56 9.51
N ASN A 466 -42.39 -14.80 9.09
CA ASN A 466 -41.72 -13.80 9.91
C ASN A 466 -42.55 -12.51 10.06
N LEU A 467 -43.27 -12.11 9.01
CA LEU A 467 -44.20 -10.98 9.05
C LEU A 467 -45.43 -11.29 9.91
N ILE A 468 -45.96 -12.53 9.85
CA ILE A 468 -47.03 -13.00 10.73
C ILE A 468 -46.54 -13.06 12.18
N ARG A 469 -45.30 -13.53 12.44
CA ARG A 469 -44.69 -13.50 13.78
C ARG A 469 -44.49 -12.07 14.30
N PHE A 470 -44.02 -11.16 13.45
CA PHE A 470 -43.80 -9.76 13.81
C PHE A 470 -45.11 -9.01 14.06
N GLN A 471 -46.14 -9.22 13.22
CA GLN A 471 -47.47 -8.67 13.46
C GLN A 471 -48.13 -9.26 14.70
N ARG A 472 -47.90 -10.54 15.00
CA ARG A 472 -48.37 -11.20 16.23
C ARG A 472 -47.68 -10.65 17.47
N GLN A 473 -46.36 -10.45 17.45
CA GLN A 473 -45.61 -9.80 18.53
C GLN A 473 -46.02 -8.33 18.72
N LYS A 474 -46.28 -7.60 17.63
CA LYS A 474 -46.77 -6.22 17.66
C LYS A 474 -48.22 -6.12 18.15
N TRP A 475 -49.06 -7.10 17.82
CA TRP A 475 -50.43 -7.20 18.33
C TRP A 475 -50.46 -7.56 19.82
N GLU A 476 -49.55 -8.42 20.28
CA GLU A 476 -49.36 -8.78 21.68
C GLU A 476 -48.77 -7.62 22.51
N SER A 477 -47.92 -6.76 21.92
CA SER A 477 -47.40 -5.56 22.60
C SER A 477 -48.37 -4.38 22.64
N LEU A 478 -49.31 -4.30 21.67
CA LEU A 478 -50.30 -3.22 21.58
C LEU A 478 -51.60 -3.50 22.36
N ASN A 479 -51.77 -4.69 22.95
CA ASN A 479 -52.99 -5.03 23.70
C ASN A 479 -52.70 -5.81 25.01
N PRO A 480 -52.10 -5.18 26.03
CA PRO A 480 -51.65 -5.87 27.24
C PRO A 480 -52.77 -6.17 28.27
N LYS A 481 -54.03 -6.31 27.85
CA LYS A 481 -55.16 -6.66 28.75
C LYS A 481 -56.24 -7.50 28.06
N LYS A 482 -56.07 -8.82 28.10
CA LYS A 482 -57.14 -9.79 28.39
C LYS A 482 -56.59 -11.21 28.64
N ASN A 483 -56.50 -11.52 29.93
CA ASN A 483 -56.71 -12.82 30.58
C ASN A 483 -55.85 -14.07 30.21
N ARG A 484 -54.90 -14.33 31.11
CA ARG A 484 -54.70 -15.55 31.94
C ARG A 484 -55.49 -16.83 31.58
N TRP A 485 -54.76 -17.96 31.60
CA TRP A 485 -54.95 -19.15 32.48
C TRP A 485 -54.75 -20.50 31.74
N TRP A 486 -53.87 -21.36 32.31
CA TRP A 486 -53.62 -22.83 32.14
C TRP A 486 -52.37 -23.13 31.29
N ASN A 487 -51.31 -23.86 31.67
CA ASN A 487 -50.94 -24.79 32.76
C ASN A 487 -49.42 -24.61 33.03
N LYS A 488 -48.90 -24.46 34.26
CA LYS A 488 -48.55 -25.51 35.24
C LYS A 488 -47.88 -26.78 34.67
N LEU A 489 -46.56 -26.87 34.87
CA LEU A 489 -45.76 -28.05 35.26
C LEU A 489 -44.32 -27.52 35.51
N ARG A 490 -43.94 -27.09 36.73
CA ARG A 490 -43.35 -27.90 37.82
C ARG A 490 -42.40 -29.00 37.31
N PHE A 491 -41.10 -28.79 37.47
CA PHE A 491 -40.27 -29.56 38.42
C PHE A 491 -39.20 -28.63 39.01
N GLY A 492 -38.99 -28.78 40.32
CA GLY A 492 -37.98 -28.09 41.12
C GLY A 492 -36.68 -28.90 41.25
N PRO A 493 -35.78 -28.51 42.16
CA PRO A 493 -34.34 -28.39 41.89
C PRO A 493 -33.49 -29.51 42.52
N PHE A 494 -32.21 -29.59 42.16
CA PHE A 494 -31.21 -30.31 42.97
C PHE A 494 -29.87 -29.56 43.12
N LYS A 495 -29.35 -29.71 44.35
CA LYS A 495 -28.27 -29.04 45.07
C LYS A 495 -26.86 -29.16 44.47
N GLN A 496 -26.16 -28.02 44.50
CA GLN A 496 -24.86 -27.73 45.14
C GLN A 496 -24.02 -28.89 45.70
N SER A 497 -22.73 -28.94 45.34
CA SER A 497 -21.63 -29.13 46.30
C SER A 497 -20.33 -28.46 45.83
N LYS A 498 -19.70 -27.76 46.76
CA LYS A 498 -18.35 -27.17 46.76
C LYS A 498 -17.52 -28.00 47.73
N LYS A 499 -16.22 -28.19 47.45
CA LYS A 499 -15.09 -28.71 48.28
C LYS A 499 -14.33 -29.83 47.55
N ASP A 500 -13.01 -29.93 47.54
CA ASP A 500 -11.94 -29.51 48.47
C ASP A 500 -10.61 -29.34 47.67
N LEU A 501 -9.78 -28.34 47.98
CA LEU A 501 -8.43 -28.43 48.64
C LEU A 501 -7.32 -28.97 47.71
N ASP A 502 -6.38 -28.15 47.23
CA ASP A 502 -5.22 -27.55 47.92
C ASP A 502 -3.94 -28.38 47.73
N ASP A 503 -2.84 -27.64 47.56
CA ASP A 503 -1.44 -28.00 47.75
C ASP A 503 -0.73 -28.87 46.70
N VAL A 504 0.17 -28.25 45.91
CA VAL A 504 1.63 -28.48 46.02
C VAL A 504 2.39 -27.19 45.67
N GLU A 505 3.07 -26.69 46.70
CA GLU A 505 4.21 -25.76 46.76
C GLU A 505 5.26 -25.98 45.65
N ASP A 506 5.70 -24.91 44.98
CA ASP A 506 6.94 -24.18 45.30
C ASP A 506 8.20 -24.89 44.78
N THR A 507 8.94 -24.25 43.87
CA THR A 507 10.37 -23.97 44.04
C THR A 507 10.98 -23.26 42.82
N LEU A 508 11.56 -22.10 43.14
CA LEU A 508 12.88 -21.62 42.75
C LEU A 508 13.04 -20.77 41.48
N SER A 509 13.14 -19.47 41.80
CA SER A 509 13.93 -18.41 41.21
C SER A 509 15.41 -18.75 40.95
N GLU A 510 15.91 -18.08 39.90
CA GLU A 510 17.18 -17.34 39.84
C GLU A 510 18.53 -18.03 39.56
N ARG A 511 19.28 -17.31 38.71
CA ARG A 511 20.73 -17.26 38.43
C ARG A 511 21.33 -18.33 37.52
N ASP A 512 22.27 -18.05 36.64
CA ASP A 512 22.90 -16.86 36.03
C ASP A 512 24.07 -17.45 35.21
N GLU A 513 24.43 -16.80 34.09
CA GLU A 513 25.80 -16.69 33.54
C GLU A 513 26.59 -17.99 33.19
N LEU A 514 27.43 -18.11 32.16
CA LEU A 514 28.12 -17.26 31.18
C LEU A 514 28.78 -18.26 30.22
N LEU A 515 28.93 -17.95 28.93
CA LEU A 515 30.16 -18.27 28.20
C LEU A 515 30.29 -17.37 26.97
N VAL A 516 31.39 -16.61 26.99
CA VAL A 516 31.92 -15.72 25.96
C VAL A 516 32.86 -16.53 25.04
N ALA A 517 33.08 -15.98 23.83
CA ALA A 517 34.09 -16.29 22.82
C ALA A 517 33.61 -17.23 21.70
N HIS A 518 33.40 -16.67 20.51
CA HIS A 518 34.33 -16.81 19.38
C HIS A 518 33.87 -15.89 18.24
N ALA A 519 34.69 -14.86 17.99
CA ALA A 519 34.86 -14.30 16.66
C ALA A 519 35.88 -15.20 15.93
N ASP A 520 35.78 -15.16 14.60
CA ASP A 520 36.54 -15.88 13.57
C ASP A 520 35.82 -17.11 12.99
N ASP A 521 35.85 -17.15 11.64
CA ASP A 521 35.30 -18.12 10.69
C ASP A 521 33.86 -17.89 10.18
N PHE A 522 33.69 -16.87 9.35
CA PHE A 522 32.92 -17.01 8.11
C PHE A 522 33.63 -16.23 6.98
N GLU A 523 34.59 -16.89 6.34
CA GLU A 523 35.08 -16.50 5.01
C GLU A 523 33.95 -16.73 4.00
N LEU A 524 33.49 -15.66 3.35
CA LEU A 524 32.71 -15.74 2.12
C LEU A 524 33.67 -16.16 0.98
N PRO A 525 33.30 -17.11 0.10
CA PRO A 525 34.18 -17.50 -0.98
C PRO A 525 34.36 -16.35 -1.98
N LYS A 526 35.62 -16.04 -2.30
CA LYS A 526 35.98 -15.26 -3.48
C LYS A 526 35.47 -15.98 -4.72
N MET A 527 34.71 -15.28 -5.57
CA MET A 527 34.58 -15.66 -6.97
C MET A 527 35.92 -15.31 -7.65
N GLU A 528 36.67 -16.33 -8.03
CA GLU A 528 37.78 -16.22 -8.97
C GLU A 528 37.21 -16.16 -10.39
N ASP A 529 37.66 -15.16 -11.14
CA ASP A 529 37.62 -15.12 -12.60
C ASP A 529 38.54 -16.21 -13.14
N ASP A 530 37.99 -17.15 -13.91
CA ASP A 530 38.78 -18.05 -14.75
C ASP A 530 38.52 -17.73 -16.22
N GLU A 531 39.54 -17.11 -16.82
CA GLU A 531 39.76 -17.09 -18.26
C GLU A 531 40.07 -18.52 -18.75
N ALA A 532 39.34 -18.99 -19.76
CA ALA A 532 39.77 -20.09 -20.60
C ALA A 532 39.58 -19.71 -22.07
N GLU A 533 40.71 -19.53 -22.74
CA GLU A 533 40.88 -19.35 -24.17
C GLU A 533 40.23 -20.50 -24.97
N GLU A 534 39.45 -20.18 -26.00
CA GLU A 534 39.21 -21.10 -27.11
C GLU A 534 39.49 -20.41 -28.44
N GLN A 535 40.54 -20.89 -29.12
CA GLN A 535 40.99 -20.48 -30.43
C GLN A 535 39.95 -20.84 -31.50
N ILE A 536 39.51 -19.87 -32.32
CA ILE A 536 39.01 -20.16 -33.66
C ILE A 536 39.68 -19.24 -34.70
N HIS A 537 40.21 -19.95 -35.69
CA HIS A 537 41.04 -19.54 -36.81
C HIS A 537 40.27 -18.74 -37.87
N VAL A 538 40.81 -17.62 -38.35
CA VAL A 538 40.37 -16.96 -39.60
C VAL A 538 41.60 -16.69 -40.48
N PRO A 539 41.62 -17.12 -41.76
CA PRO A 539 42.78 -16.97 -42.62
C PRO A 539 42.85 -15.62 -43.33
N ASN A 540 44.09 -15.23 -43.64
CA ASN A 540 44.54 -14.11 -44.47
C ASN A 540 43.79 -13.96 -45.82
N THR A 541 43.65 -12.72 -46.29
CA THR A 541 44.10 -12.21 -47.61
C THR A 541 43.76 -10.70 -47.71
N ILE A 542 44.73 -9.79 -47.79
CA ILE A 542 45.46 -9.26 -48.98
C ILE A 542 44.99 -7.84 -49.36
N GLU A 543 45.95 -6.92 -49.22
CA GLU A 543 46.33 -5.78 -50.08
C GLU A 543 45.52 -4.49 -50.22
N ARG A 544 46.31 -3.39 -50.11
CA ARG A 544 46.41 -2.18 -50.95
C ARG A 544 45.13 -1.36 -51.14
N GLY A 545 45.10 -0.04 -50.96
CA GLY A 545 46.15 0.95 -50.83
C GLY A 545 45.58 2.30 -51.24
N HIS A 546 46.25 3.36 -50.80
CA HIS A 546 46.43 4.61 -51.53
C HIS A 546 45.21 5.48 -51.93
N THR A 547 45.19 6.64 -51.25
CA THR A 547 45.14 8.02 -51.79
C THR A 547 43.82 8.70 -52.17
N LEU A 548 43.56 9.77 -51.40
CA LEU A 548 43.41 11.20 -51.80
C LEU A 548 42.10 11.72 -52.42
N LEU A 549 41.80 12.95 -51.94
CA LEU A 549 40.90 14.00 -52.45
C LEU A 549 39.41 13.74 -52.16
N GLY A 550 38.61 14.67 -51.64
CA GLY A 550 38.75 16.12 -51.60
C GLY A 550 37.41 16.74 -52.05
N ASN A 551 36.96 17.74 -51.30
CA ASN A 551 35.93 18.73 -51.60
C ASN A 551 34.42 18.41 -51.42
N THR A 552 33.86 19.09 -50.42
CA THR A 552 32.80 20.14 -50.49
C THR A 552 31.59 19.93 -51.41
N TYR A 553 30.38 20.12 -50.85
CA TYR A 553 29.26 21.02 -51.20
C TYR A 553 28.01 20.50 -50.45
N LEU A 554 27.48 21.20 -49.43
CA LEU A 554 26.40 22.23 -49.47
C LEU A 554 25.00 21.68 -49.84
N VAL A 555 24.01 22.23 -49.12
CA VAL A 555 22.54 22.17 -49.32
C VAL A 555 21.92 20.86 -48.76
N GLU A 556 21.00 20.84 -47.80
CA GLU A 556 20.00 21.79 -47.31
C GLU A 556 19.71 21.52 -45.81
#